data_AF-A0A3D2KDG7-F1
#
_entry.id   AF-A0A3D2KDG7-F1
#
_cell.length_a   1.000
_cell.length_b   1.000
_cell.length_c   1.000
_cell.angle_alpha   90.00
_cell.angle_beta   90.00
_cell.angle_gamma   90.00
#
_symmetry.space_group_name_H-M   'P 1'
#
loop_
_entity.id
_entity.type
_entity.pdbx_description
1 polymer ?
#
loop_
_entity_poly.entity_id
_entity_poly.type
_entity_poly.pdbx_seq_one_letter_code
_entity_poly.pdbx_strand_id
1 'polypeptide(L)'
;MAYADYEFYTTEYFGNTIAESEFPKWADRASRLVDVVTHRRLFNAYPEDEYTDKQIKMCICDMAEKMAEVDKYNKASSIDNSGKSQLVKAVSAGSESITYGTSESKYAELSKDETKAKAYYQSIAVEYLQGLGDANGIHLLYAGV
;
A
#
# COMPACT_ATOMS: atom_id res chain seq x y z
N MET A 1 -11.01 -2.13 12.40
CA MET A 1 -9.97 -2.73 13.25
C MET A 1 -8.99 -3.37 12.29
N ALA A 2 -7.70 -3.09 12.43
CA ALA A 2 -6.69 -3.70 11.58
C ALA A 2 -6.54 -5.19 11.91
N TYR A 3 -6.25 -6.02 10.92
CA TYR A 3 -5.98 -7.44 11.14
C TYR A 3 -4.49 -7.71 11.42
N ALA A 4 -3.63 -6.70 11.31
CA ALA A 4 -2.19 -6.80 11.53
C ALA A 4 -1.72 -5.81 12.60
N ASP A 5 -0.83 -6.27 13.46
CA ASP A 5 -0.19 -5.51 14.52
C ASP A 5 1.24 -5.07 14.14
N TYR A 6 1.77 -4.08 14.85
CA TYR A 6 3.13 -3.59 14.59
C TYR A 6 4.21 -4.63 14.92
N GLU A 7 3.95 -5.49 15.91
CA GLU A 7 4.84 -6.62 16.22
C GLU A 7 4.97 -7.56 15.02
N PHE A 8 3.86 -7.92 14.38
CA PHE A 8 3.88 -8.76 13.17
C PHE A 8 4.61 -8.08 12.01
N TYR A 9 4.37 -6.78 11.81
CA TYR A 9 5.03 -5.99 10.78
C TYR A 9 6.56 -6.01 10.88
N THR A 10 7.09 -5.94 12.10
CA THR A 10 8.54 -5.90 12.34
C THR A 10 9.18 -7.28 12.45
N THR A 11 8.50 -8.26 13.03
CA THR A 11 9.07 -9.59 13.34
C THR A 11 8.86 -10.64 12.27
N GLU A 12 7.72 -10.60 11.56
CA GLU A 12 7.38 -11.61 10.55
C GLU A 12 7.43 -11.07 9.13
N TYR A 13 6.92 -9.85 8.93
CA TYR A 13 6.95 -9.18 7.64
C TYR A 13 8.30 -8.49 7.38
N PHE A 14 9.06 -8.17 8.44
CA PHE A 14 10.37 -7.49 8.37
C PHE A 14 10.34 -6.12 7.70
N GLY A 15 9.22 -5.38 7.86
CA GLY A 15 9.07 -4.04 7.31
C GLY A 15 9.83 -2.98 8.12
N ASN A 16 10.39 -1.99 7.43
CA ASN A 16 11.15 -0.89 8.04
C ASN A 16 10.69 0.51 7.57
N THR A 17 9.67 0.58 6.73
CA THR A 17 9.24 1.79 6.05
C THR A 17 8.37 2.69 6.92
N ILE A 18 7.58 2.10 7.82
CA ILE A 18 6.56 2.79 8.62
C ILE A 18 6.99 2.88 10.09
N ALA A 19 6.89 4.07 10.68
CA ALA A 19 7.10 4.28 12.11
C ALA A 19 5.90 3.75 12.91
N GLU A 20 6.14 3.26 14.13
CA GLU A 20 5.12 2.69 15.02
C GLU A 20 3.89 3.60 15.21
N SER A 21 4.10 4.90 15.37
CA SER A 21 3.00 5.88 15.55
C SER A 21 2.12 6.05 14.31
N GLU A 22 2.65 5.79 13.12
CA GLU A 22 1.92 5.91 11.85
C GLU A 22 1.35 4.56 11.37
N PHE A 23 1.87 3.44 11.87
CA PHE A 23 1.41 2.10 11.53
C PHE A 23 -0.10 1.89 11.69
N PRO A 24 -0.74 2.21 12.85
CA PRO A 24 -2.17 1.93 13.02
C PRO A 24 -3.04 2.69 12.01
N LYS A 25 -2.62 3.89 11.59
CA LYS A 25 -3.31 4.68 10.55
C LYS A 25 -3.27 3.96 9.20
N TRP A 26 -2.11 3.44 8.80
CA TRP A 26 -1.96 2.76 7.51
C TRP A 26 -2.57 1.36 7.52
N ALA A 27 -2.42 0.64 8.62
CA ALA A 27 -3.01 -0.68 8.82
C ALA A 27 -4.56 -0.64 8.75
N ASP A 28 -5.22 0.35 9.38
CA ASP A 28 -6.68 0.47 9.30
C ASP A 28 -7.17 0.89 7.90
N ARG A 29 -6.37 1.68 7.15
CA ARG A 29 -6.70 2.01 5.76
C ARG A 29 -6.55 0.81 4.84
N ALA A 30 -5.46 0.06 4.99
CA ALA A 30 -5.22 -1.16 4.24
C ALA A 30 -6.28 -2.22 4.55
N SER A 31 -6.64 -2.43 5.81
CA SER A 31 -7.66 -3.40 6.20
C SER A 31 -9.02 -3.08 5.59
N ARG A 32 -9.43 -1.80 5.59
CA ARG A 32 -10.69 -1.37 4.93
C ARG A 32 -10.69 -1.66 3.44
N LEU A 33 -9.56 -1.49 2.75
CA LEU A 33 -9.45 -1.82 1.33
C LEU A 33 -9.53 -3.33 1.11
N VAL A 34 -8.84 -4.11 1.93
CA VAL A 34 -8.91 -5.58 1.87
C VAL A 34 -10.34 -6.07 2.15
N ASP A 35 -11.06 -5.46 3.10
CA ASP A 35 -12.48 -5.76 3.35
C ASP A 35 -13.35 -5.47 2.13
N VAL A 36 -13.07 -4.39 1.39
CA VAL A 36 -13.80 -4.09 0.14
C VAL A 36 -13.51 -5.13 -0.93
N VAL A 37 -12.25 -5.52 -1.10
CA VAL A 37 -11.81 -6.52 -2.10
C VAL A 37 -12.35 -7.91 -1.77
N THR A 38 -12.43 -8.26 -0.49
CA THR A 38 -12.95 -9.55 -0.02
C THR A 38 -14.47 -9.54 0.20
N HIS A 39 -15.17 -8.48 -0.24
CA HIS A 39 -16.62 -8.35 -0.07
C HIS A 39 -17.10 -8.53 1.39
N ARG A 40 -16.30 -8.03 2.35
CA ARG A 40 -16.50 -8.13 3.80
C ARG A 40 -16.57 -9.56 4.32
N ARG A 41 -16.01 -10.54 3.60
CA ARG A 41 -15.98 -11.93 4.09
C ARG A 41 -15.12 -12.12 5.32
N LEU A 42 -13.98 -11.44 5.40
CA LEU A 42 -13.10 -11.51 6.57
C LEU A 42 -13.80 -11.08 7.86
N PHE A 43 -14.76 -10.16 7.76
CA PHE A 43 -15.58 -9.73 8.89
C PHE A 43 -16.62 -10.80 9.31
N ASN A 44 -17.16 -11.54 8.35
CA ASN A 44 -18.21 -12.54 8.59
C ASN A 44 -17.66 -13.91 8.99
N ALA A 45 -16.56 -14.33 8.36
CA ALA A 45 -15.94 -15.63 8.53
C ALA A 45 -14.43 -15.48 8.43
N TYR A 46 -13.80 -15.16 9.56
CA TYR A 46 -12.35 -15.10 9.64
C TYR A 46 -11.76 -16.52 9.54
N PRO A 47 -10.73 -16.77 8.72
CA PRO A 47 -10.16 -18.10 8.56
C PRO A 47 -9.52 -18.60 9.86
N GLU A 48 -9.68 -19.89 10.15
CA GLU A 48 -9.07 -20.57 11.29
C GLU A 48 -7.66 -21.12 10.97
N ASP A 49 -7.31 -21.16 9.69
CA ASP A 49 -6.02 -21.65 9.21
C ASP A 49 -4.91 -20.62 9.44
N GLU A 50 -3.86 -21.02 10.14
CA GLU A 50 -2.70 -20.17 10.47
C GLU A 50 -2.00 -19.63 9.22
N TYR A 51 -1.94 -20.42 8.15
CA TYR A 51 -1.33 -20.00 6.90
C TYR A 51 -2.14 -18.86 6.25
N THR A 52 -3.46 -19.01 6.19
CA THR A 52 -4.37 -18.00 5.64
C THR A 52 -4.37 -16.72 6.46
N ASP A 53 -4.42 -16.81 7.80
CA ASP A 53 -4.28 -15.67 8.72
C ASP A 53 -2.97 -14.89 8.46
N LYS A 54 -1.86 -15.62 8.36
CA LYS A 54 -0.55 -15.04 8.05
C LYS A 54 -0.53 -14.32 6.69
N GLN A 55 -1.11 -14.91 5.65
CA GLN A 55 -1.16 -14.25 4.32
C GLN A 55 -2.00 -12.96 4.35
N ILE A 56 -3.11 -12.93 5.09
CA ILE A 56 -3.91 -11.72 5.26
C ILE A 56 -3.09 -10.62 5.95
N LYS A 57 -2.38 -10.97 7.02
CA LYS A 57 -1.51 -10.02 7.74
C LYS A 57 -0.37 -9.52 6.87
N MET A 58 0.26 -10.38 6.07
CA MET A 58 1.29 -10.00 5.09
C MET A 58 0.73 -9.04 4.02
N CYS A 59 -0.44 -9.34 3.48
CA CYS A 59 -1.11 -8.49 2.49
C CYS A 59 -1.37 -7.07 3.04
N ILE A 60 -1.79 -6.96 4.31
CA ILE A 60 -2.07 -5.66 4.95
C ILE A 60 -0.77 -4.89 5.18
N CYS A 61 0.29 -5.57 5.61
CA CYS A 61 1.60 -4.95 5.81
C CYS A 61 2.17 -4.38 4.50
N ASP A 62 2.16 -5.17 3.42
CA ASP A 62 2.65 -4.71 2.11
C ASP A 62 1.82 -3.56 1.57
N MET A 63 0.50 -3.67 1.65
CA MET A 63 -0.40 -2.59 1.24
C MET A 63 -0.18 -1.31 2.05
N ALA A 64 0.01 -1.43 3.38
CA ALA A 64 0.31 -0.29 4.24
C ALA A 64 1.62 0.40 3.84
N GLU A 65 2.68 -0.34 3.51
CA GLU A 65 3.94 0.23 3.04
C GLU A 65 3.76 0.99 1.73
N LYS A 66 3.08 0.39 0.74
CA LYS A 66 2.85 1.06 -0.55
C LYS A 66 2.03 2.33 -0.39
N MET A 67 1.01 2.33 0.47
CA MET A 67 0.23 3.52 0.78
C MET A 67 1.08 4.61 1.46
N ALA A 68 1.96 4.23 2.38
CA ALA A 68 2.88 5.15 3.05
C ALA A 68 3.92 5.74 2.07
N GLU A 69 4.42 4.95 1.12
CA GLU A 69 5.35 5.42 0.08
C GLU A 69 4.68 6.44 -0.86
N VAL A 70 3.43 6.20 -1.28
CA VAL A 70 2.65 7.16 -2.07
C VAL A 70 2.42 8.46 -1.29
N ASP A 71 2.12 8.38 0.01
CA ASP A 71 1.95 9.56 0.88
C ASP A 71 3.24 10.34 1.07
N LYS A 72 4.38 9.66 1.25
CA LYS A 72 5.72 10.27 1.29
C LYS A 72 6.02 11.00 -0.02
N TYR A 73 5.69 10.39 -1.17
CA TYR A 73 5.83 11.04 -2.48
C TYR A 73 4.93 12.28 -2.60
N ASN A 74 3.67 12.21 -2.18
CA ASN A 74 2.75 13.35 -2.17
C ASN A 74 3.25 14.52 -1.31
N LYS A 75 3.79 14.22 -0.14
CA LYS A 75 4.41 15.21 0.76
C LYS A 75 5.69 15.81 0.17
N ALA A 76 6.51 15.01 -0.52
CA ALA A 76 7.71 15.51 -1.19
C ALA A 76 7.41 16.32 -2.47
N SER A 77 6.33 15.99 -3.18
CA SER A 77 5.89 16.67 -4.41
C SER A 77 5.09 17.95 -4.15
N SER A 78 4.57 18.16 -2.94
CA SER A 78 3.90 19.40 -2.55
C SER A 78 4.94 20.47 -2.25
N ILE A 79 5.39 21.15 -3.30
CA ILE A 79 6.23 22.34 -3.20
C ILE A 79 5.38 23.46 -2.60
N ASP A 80 5.92 24.10 -1.56
CA ASP A 80 5.42 25.32 -0.95
C ASP A 80 4.99 26.37 -1.98
N ASN A 81 3.96 27.15 -1.62
CA ASN A 81 3.53 28.40 -2.27
C ASN A 81 4.63 29.50 -2.30
N SER A 82 5.90 29.15 -2.10
CA SER A 82 7.09 30.02 -2.20
C SER A 82 8.04 29.64 -3.34
N GLY A 83 7.61 28.81 -4.29
CA GLY A 83 8.28 28.69 -5.59
C GLY A 83 9.70 28.12 -5.55
N LYS A 84 10.01 27.27 -4.57
CA LYS A 84 11.31 26.58 -4.49
C LYS A 84 11.09 25.07 -4.38
N SER A 85 11.14 24.40 -5.53
CA SER A 85 11.25 22.95 -5.59
C SER A 85 12.54 22.52 -4.89
N GLN A 86 12.43 21.79 -3.78
CA GLN A 86 13.55 21.00 -3.25
C GLN A 86 13.68 19.65 -3.98
N LEU A 87 13.51 19.65 -5.30
CA LEU A 87 14.45 18.90 -6.12
C LEU A 87 15.66 19.83 -6.30
N VAL A 88 16.76 19.55 -5.60
CA VAL A 88 18.06 20.11 -5.99
C VAL A 88 18.39 19.53 -7.37
N LYS A 89 17.87 20.17 -8.41
CA LYS A 89 18.12 19.88 -9.83
C LYS A 89 18.40 21.18 -10.60
N ALA A 90 19.04 22.14 -9.94
CA ALA A 90 19.63 23.28 -10.62
C ALA A 90 20.77 23.87 -9.79
N VAL A 91 21.99 23.34 -9.95
CA VAL A 91 23.16 24.22 -9.94
C VAL A 91 23.18 24.84 -11.34
N SER A 92 22.89 26.13 -11.41
CA SER A 92 23.09 26.92 -12.63
C SER A 92 24.60 27.05 -12.86
N ALA A 93 25.15 26.13 -13.66
CA ALA A 93 26.47 26.25 -14.23
C ALA A 93 26.36 25.92 -15.72
N GLY A 94 26.33 26.98 -16.54
CA GLY A 94 26.71 26.99 -17.96
C GLY A 94 26.21 25.84 -18.85
N SER A 95 25.11 26.08 -19.56
CA SER A 95 24.98 25.77 -20.98
C SER A 95 25.09 24.31 -21.48
N GLU A 96 24.65 23.32 -20.69
CA GLU A 96 24.27 22.01 -21.23
C GLU A 96 22.92 21.57 -20.65
N SER A 97 21.87 21.63 -21.48
CA SER A 97 20.55 21.13 -21.14
C SER A 97 20.58 19.60 -21.14
N ILE A 98 20.92 18.99 -20.01
CA ILE A 98 20.70 17.55 -19.82
C ILE A 98 19.24 17.35 -19.46
N THR A 99 18.42 17.07 -20.48
CA THR A 99 17.08 16.49 -20.29
C THR A 99 17.27 15.08 -19.74
N TYR A 100 17.44 14.96 -18.42
CA TYR A 100 17.24 13.68 -17.75
C TYR A 100 15.77 13.33 -17.95
N GLY A 101 15.48 12.41 -18.87
CA GLY A 101 14.18 11.74 -18.92
C GLY A 101 13.91 11.24 -17.51
N THR A 102 13.04 11.93 -16.79
CA THR A 102 12.60 11.47 -15.49
C THR A 102 11.81 10.23 -15.78
N SER A 103 12.36 9.07 -15.46
CA SER A 103 11.55 7.93 -15.11
C SER A 103 10.54 8.45 -14.08
N GLU A 104 9.33 8.79 -14.52
CA GLU A 104 8.25 9.09 -13.59
C GLU A 104 8.17 7.85 -12.71
N SER A 105 8.66 7.96 -11.47
CA SER A 105 8.68 6.84 -10.55
C SER A 105 7.27 6.28 -10.48
N LYS A 106 7.06 4.96 -10.45
CA LYS A 106 5.74 4.32 -10.38
C LYS A 106 4.76 5.03 -9.41
N TYR A 107 5.27 5.58 -8.31
CA TYR A 107 4.56 6.36 -7.29
C TYR A 107 4.07 7.76 -7.75
N ALA A 108 4.71 8.36 -8.75
CA ALA A 108 4.32 9.63 -9.39
C ALA A 108 3.03 9.49 -10.20
N GLU A 109 2.82 8.34 -10.84
CA GLU A 109 1.55 8.08 -11.54
C GLU A 109 0.45 7.70 -10.53
N LEU A 110 0.78 6.88 -9.53
CA LEU A 110 -0.14 6.45 -8.49
C LEU A 110 -0.61 7.61 -7.60
N SER A 111 0.21 8.65 -7.41
CA SER A 111 -0.16 9.84 -6.66
C SER A 111 -1.15 10.75 -7.40
N LYS A 112 -1.01 10.85 -8.73
CA LYS A 112 -1.84 11.72 -9.57
C LYS A 112 -3.23 11.12 -9.84
N ASP A 113 -3.32 9.79 -9.94
CA ASP A 113 -4.53 9.08 -10.36
C ASP A 113 -5.00 8.07 -9.30
N GLU A 114 -6.09 8.41 -8.61
CA GLU A 114 -6.68 7.57 -7.58
C GLU A 114 -7.20 6.24 -8.14
N THR A 115 -7.62 6.19 -9.41
CA THR A 115 -8.14 4.95 -10.01
C THR A 115 -7.02 3.93 -10.22
N LYS A 116 -5.86 4.38 -10.72
CA LYS A 116 -4.65 3.56 -10.85
C LYS A 116 -4.12 3.12 -9.48
N ALA A 117 -4.17 4.00 -8.48
CA ALA A 117 -3.80 3.64 -7.11
C ALA A 117 -4.67 2.50 -6.57
N LYS A 118 -6.00 2.62 -6.71
CA LYS A 118 -6.94 1.56 -6.30
C LYS A 118 -6.70 0.25 -7.04
N ALA A 119 -6.50 0.29 -8.36
CA ALA A 119 -6.19 -0.89 -9.15
C ALA A 119 -4.87 -1.55 -8.71
N TYR A 120 -3.86 -0.76 -8.36
CA TYR A 120 -2.60 -1.27 -7.83
C TYR A 120 -2.78 -1.97 -6.47
N TYR A 121 -3.49 -1.35 -5.52
CA TYR A 121 -3.78 -1.99 -4.23
C TYR A 121 -4.61 -3.26 -4.40
N GLN A 122 -5.58 -3.27 -5.33
CA GLN A 122 -6.32 -4.48 -5.66
C GLN A 122 -5.41 -5.59 -6.19
N SER A 123 -4.43 -5.27 -7.05
CA SER A 123 -3.48 -6.28 -7.56
C SER A 123 -2.66 -6.92 -6.44
N ILE A 124 -2.24 -6.14 -5.44
CA ILE A 124 -1.56 -6.65 -4.24
C ILE A 124 -2.47 -7.61 -3.48
N ALA A 125 -3.72 -7.20 -3.20
CA ALA A 125 -4.67 -8.06 -2.51
C ALA A 125 -4.93 -9.38 -3.26
N VAL A 126 -5.00 -9.34 -4.59
CA VAL A 126 -5.19 -10.54 -5.41
C VAL A 126 -3.97 -11.47 -5.30
N GLU A 127 -2.74 -10.93 -5.33
CA GLU A 127 -1.52 -11.72 -5.26
C GLU A 127 -1.41 -12.56 -4.00
N TYR A 128 -1.75 -11.98 -2.84
CA TYR A 128 -1.70 -12.68 -1.55
C TYR A 128 -2.94 -13.55 -1.28
N LEU A 129 -4.13 -13.11 -1.68
CA LEU A 129 -5.39 -13.74 -1.28
C LEU A 129 -5.95 -14.72 -2.33
N GLN A 130 -5.32 -14.85 -3.49
CA GLN A 130 -5.75 -15.80 -4.51
C GLN A 130 -5.68 -17.25 -4.00
N GLY A 131 -6.76 -18.00 -4.24
CA GLY A 131 -6.85 -19.41 -3.84
C GLY A 131 -7.08 -19.66 -2.36
N LEU A 132 -6.99 -18.64 -1.50
CA LEU A 132 -7.27 -18.76 -0.07
C LEU A 132 -8.77 -18.81 0.23
N GLY A 133 -9.15 -19.66 1.18
CA GLY A 133 -10.52 -19.82 1.64
C GLY A 133 -10.80 -19.11 2.97
N ASP A 134 -12.05 -18.72 3.20
CA ASP A 134 -12.55 -18.37 4.52
C ASP A 134 -12.77 -19.63 5.39
N ALA A 135 -13.21 -19.45 6.64
CA ALA A 135 -13.53 -20.59 7.53
C ALA A 135 -14.62 -21.54 6.97
N ASN A 136 -15.43 -21.09 6.01
CA ASN A 136 -16.46 -21.90 5.35
C ASN A 136 -15.95 -22.58 4.08
N GLY A 137 -14.67 -22.41 3.73
CA GLY A 137 -14.06 -22.96 2.51
C GLY A 137 -14.39 -22.19 1.23
N ILE A 138 -14.97 -20.98 1.33
CA ILE A 138 -15.28 -20.11 0.19
C ILE A 138 -14.08 -19.22 -0.09
N HIS A 139 -13.67 -19.10 -1.34
CA HIS A 139 -12.53 -18.25 -1.70
C HIS A 139 -12.73 -16.79 -1.29
N LEU A 140 -11.72 -16.16 -0.69
CA LEU A 140 -11.81 -14.79 -0.16
C LEU A 140 -12.12 -13.75 -1.25
N LEU A 141 -11.61 -13.94 -2.46
CA LEU A 141 -11.79 -13.04 -3.60
C LEU A 141 -13.05 -13.33 -4.43
N TYR A 142 -13.83 -14.34 -4.05
CA TYR A 142 -14.98 -14.73 -4.86
C TYR A 142 -16.13 -13.72 -4.71
N ALA A 143 -16.44 -12.96 -5.75
CA ALA A 143 -17.48 -11.94 -5.68
C ALA A 143 -18.93 -12.50 -5.51
N GLY A 144 -19.11 -13.82 -5.56
CA GLY A 144 -20.43 -14.45 -5.66
C GLY A 144 -20.92 -14.59 -7.10
N VAL A 145 -21.92 -15.45 -7.30
CA VAL A 145 -22.93 -15.37 -8.37
C VAL A 145 -24.16 -14.67 -7.78
#